data_AF-I1BIS7-F1
#
_entry.id   AF-I1BIS7-F1
#
_cell.length_a   1.000
_cell.length_b   1.000
_cell.length_c   1.000
_cell.angle_alpha   90.00
_cell.angle_beta   90.00
_cell.angle_gamma   90.00
#
_symmetry.space_group_name_H-M   'P 1'
#
loop_
_entity.id
_entity.type
_entity.pdbx_description
1 polymer ?
#
loop_
_entity_poly.entity_id
_entity_poly.type
_entity_poly.pdbx_seq_one_letter_code
_entity_poly.pdbx_strand_id
1 'polypeptide(L)'
;MAVDIEGPSSENMLDTSNIYDQVVYEDVHPQMDEWEVVEESEAMPYFPSRIQPVNVKLGIERESKVEVPLFSFIKLEDHFKYKKGYILNTGGNIWGLDFVPKVASQQSDPLTQYLAVGGYRGAAEEHMSMDEVQPTGTYKNCIQIYKLKLSAKQAQTDPVLEICILHDFGVIYDLKWCPYGAYEELAEMRR
;
A
#
# COMPACT_ATOMS: atom_id res chain seq x y z
N MET A 1 3.51 -35.88 -4.59
CA MET A 1 3.39 -34.42 -4.72
C MET A 1 4.07 -33.81 -3.51
N ALA A 2 5.16 -33.06 -3.71
CA ALA A 2 5.73 -32.28 -2.63
C ALA A 2 4.70 -31.22 -2.23
N VAL A 3 4.36 -31.14 -0.94
CA VAL A 3 3.52 -30.05 -0.44
C VAL A 3 4.38 -28.80 -0.52
N ASP A 4 3.94 -27.81 -1.29
CA ASP A 4 4.63 -26.53 -1.38
C ASP A 4 4.39 -25.76 -0.07
N ILE A 5 5.37 -25.84 0.84
CA ILE A 5 5.29 -25.25 2.18
C ILE A 5 5.40 -23.72 2.09
N GLU A 6 5.98 -23.21 1.00
CA GLU A 6 6.28 -21.79 0.78
C GLU A 6 5.08 -21.01 0.21
N GLY A 7 4.07 -21.72 -0.31
CA GLY A 7 2.86 -21.12 -0.89
C GLY A 7 2.99 -20.91 -2.41
N PRO A 8 1.94 -20.38 -3.08
CA PRO A 8 1.96 -20.21 -4.53
C PRO A 8 3.04 -19.21 -4.96
N SER A 9 3.95 -19.64 -5.83
CA SER A 9 4.92 -18.76 -6.47
C SER A 9 4.29 -18.02 -7.67
N SER A 10 4.80 -16.82 -7.96
CA SER A 10 4.41 -16.05 -9.15
C SER A 10 4.69 -16.80 -10.46
N GLU A 11 5.71 -17.66 -10.47
CA GLU A 11 6.06 -18.54 -11.59
C GLU A 11 4.93 -19.52 -11.97
N ASN A 12 3.99 -19.76 -11.05
CA ASN A 12 2.85 -20.66 -11.24
C ASN A 12 1.51 -19.90 -11.43
N MET A 13 1.55 -18.56 -11.55
CA MET A 13 0.36 -17.73 -11.78
C MET A 13 0.10 -17.51 -13.27
N LEU A 14 -1.12 -17.06 -13.61
CA LEU A 14 -1.50 -16.70 -14.97
C LEU A 14 -0.60 -15.58 -15.49
N ASP A 15 -0.15 -15.70 -16.74
CA ASP A 15 0.55 -14.62 -17.43
C ASP A 15 -0.44 -13.47 -17.70
N THR A 16 -0.26 -12.36 -16.99
CA THR A 16 -1.09 -11.15 -17.11
C THR A 16 -0.37 -10.01 -17.84
N SER A 17 0.79 -10.27 -18.46
CA SER A 17 1.57 -9.29 -19.24
C SER A 17 0.72 -8.51 -20.24
N ASN A 18 -0.16 -9.20 -20.98
CA ASN A 18 -1.05 -8.59 -21.96
C ASN A 18 -2.03 -7.54 -21.39
N ILE A 19 -2.22 -7.50 -20.07
CA ILE A 19 -3.07 -6.52 -19.37
C ILE A 19 -2.21 -5.44 -18.72
N TYR A 20 -1.13 -5.81 -18.05
CA TYR A 20 -0.32 -4.89 -17.24
C TYR A 20 0.82 -4.20 -18.00
N ASP A 21 1.24 -4.73 -19.15
CA ASP A 21 2.32 -4.14 -19.97
C ASP A 21 1.79 -3.17 -21.04
N GLN A 22 0.47 -2.94 -21.07
CA GLN A 22 -0.12 -1.95 -21.95
C GLN A 22 0.06 -0.56 -21.38
N VAL A 23 0.68 0.31 -22.17
CA VAL A 23 0.70 1.74 -21.90
C VAL A 23 -0.61 2.35 -22.37
N VAL A 24 -1.38 2.90 -21.44
CA VAL A 24 -2.65 3.59 -21.72
C VAL A 24 -2.57 4.99 -21.12
N TYR A 25 -3.25 5.98 -21.72
CA TYR A 25 -3.30 7.36 -21.23
C TYR A 25 -1.95 8.10 -21.21
N GLU A 26 -1.11 7.94 -22.24
CA GLU A 26 0.21 8.59 -22.38
C GLU A 26 0.18 10.10 -22.12
N ASP A 27 -0.89 10.80 -22.52
CA ASP A 27 -0.99 12.26 -22.36
C ASP A 27 -1.33 12.73 -20.93
N VAL A 28 -1.69 11.82 -20.00
CA VAL A 28 -2.17 12.17 -18.66
C VAL A 28 -1.02 12.24 -17.66
N HIS A 29 -0.46 13.44 -17.46
CA HIS A 29 0.65 13.65 -16.52
C HIS A 29 0.21 14.45 -15.29
N PRO A 30 0.62 14.04 -14.07
CA PRO A 30 0.47 14.90 -12.90
C PRO A 30 1.32 16.16 -13.10
N GLN A 31 0.74 17.34 -12.85
CA GLN A 31 1.48 18.59 -12.91
C GLN A 31 2.11 18.85 -11.54
N MET A 32 3.43 19.07 -11.49
CA MET A 32 4.14 19.21 -10.21
C MET A 32 3.71 20.44 -9.40
N ASP A 33 3.14 21.45 -10.04
CA ASP A 33 2.58 22.65 -9.41
C ASP A 33 1.21 22.40 -8.76
N GLU A 34 0.57 21.25 -9.00
CA GLU A 34 -0.63 20.79 -8.29
C GLU A 34 -0.31 20.08 -6.96
N TRP A 35 0.97 19.84 -6.67
CA TRP A 35 1.41 19.14 -5.47
C TRP A 35 2.20 20.08 -4.55
N GLU A 36 1.93 19.97 -3.26
CA GLU A 36 2.71 20.62 -2.22
C GLU A 36 3.14 19.61 -1.16
N VAL A 37 4.35 19.80 -0.64
CA VAL A 37 4.82 19.07 0.53
C VAL A 37 4.45 19.90 1.75
N VAL A 38 3.68 19.31 2.64
CA VAL A 38 3.22 19.97 3.87
C VAL A 38 4.02 19.52 5.09
N GLU A 39 3.98 20.34 6.14
CA GLU A 39 4.56 19.98 7.43
C GLU A 39 3.71 18.91 8.14
N GLU A 40 4.33 18.14 9.04
CA GLU A 40 3.64 17.07 9.76
C GLU A 40 2.40 17.58 10.52
N SER A 41 2.49 18.75 11.13
CA SER A 41 1.38 19.39 11.85
C SER A 41 0.17 19.67 10.96
N GLU A 42 0.39 19.98 9.69
CA GLU A 42 -0.67 20.25 8.71
C GLU A 42 -1.27 18.94 8.17
N ALA A 43 -0.47 17.87 8.13
CA ALA A 43 -0.91 16.53 7.76
C ALA A 43 -1.73 15.82 8.84
N MET A 44 -1.54 16.16 10.12
CA MET A 44 -2.20 15.49 11.26
C MET A 44 -3.71 15.28 11.11
N PRO A 45 -4.51 16.24 10.61
CA PRO A 45 -5.96 16.05 10.44
C PRO A 45 -6.37 15.00 9.39
N TYR A 46 -5.45 14.65 8.49
CA TYR A 46 -5.66 13.68 7.41
C TYR A 46 -5.29 12.24 7.81
N PHE A 47 -4.53 12.07 8.89
CA PHE A 47 -4.11 10.77 9.37
C PHE A 47 -5.24 10.00 10.07
N PRO A 48 -5.06 8.68 10.24
CA PRO A 48 -6.04 7.84 10.92
C PRO A 48 -6.42 8.38 12.29
N SER A 49 -7.72 8.35 12.60
CA SER A 49 -8.25 8.87 13.87
C SER A 49 -7.88 7.99 15.06
N ARG A 50 -7.67 6.69 14.81
CA ARG A 50 -7.21 5.74 15.81
C ARG A 50 -5.70 5.77 15.93
N ILE A 51 -5.23 6.21 17.09
CA ILE A 51 -3.80 6.22 17.45
C ILE A 51 -3.40 5.06 18.36
N GLN A 52 -4.36 4.37 18.96
CA GLN A 52 -4.10 3.30 19.91
C GLN A 52 -3.61 2.04 19.19
N PRO A 53 -2.59 1.34 19.74
CA PRO A 53 -2.10 0.07 19.18
C PRO A 53 -3.22 -0.96 18.94
N VAL A 54 -3.00 -1.81 17.95
CA VAL A 54 -3.87 -2.96 17.65
C VAL A 54 -3.30 -4.19 18.34
N ASN A 55 -4.14 -4.88 19.12
CA ASN A 55 -3.78 -6.16 19.69
C ASN A 55 -3.98 -7.28 18.65
N VAL A 56 -2.89 -7.93 18.25
CA VAL A 56 -2.90 -9.03 17.29
C VAL A 56 -2.50 -10.32 18.00
N LYS A 57 -3.26 -11.39 17.75
CA LYS A 57 -2.89 -12.75 18.17
C LYS A 57 -2.19 -13.45 17.01
N LEU A 58 -0.97 -13.93 17.24
CA LEU A 58 -0.16 -14.64 16.25
C LEU A 58 0.11 -16.06 16.72
N GLY A 59 -0.16 -17.04 15.86
CA GLY A 59 0.15 -18.44 16.11
C GLY A 59 -0.97 -19.36 15.66
N ILE A 60 -0.63 -20.64 15.51
CA ILE A 60 -1.60 -21.71 15.22
C ILE A 60 -1.71 -22.61 16.44
N GLU A 61 -0.60 -23.22 16.88
CA GLU A 61 -0.56 -24.08 18.06
C GLU A 61 -0.13 -23.34 19.34
N ARG A 62 0.75 -22.34 19.20
CA ARG A 62 1.20 -21.48 20.30
C ARG A 62 0.89 -20.04 19.94
N GLU A 63 -0.12 -19.49 20.60
CA GLU A 63 -0.50 -18.08 20.42
C GLU A 63 0.42 -17.15 21.22
N SER A 64 0.82 -16.06 20.58
CA SER A 64 1.44 -14.90 21.21
C SER A 64 0.55 -13.68 20.96
N LYS A 65 0.51 -12.76 21.92
CA LYS A 65 -0.17 -11.47 21.76
C LYS A 65 0.89 -10.41 21.50
N VAL A 66 0.70 -9.64 20.45
CA VAL A 66 1.58 -8.55 20.06
C VAL A 66 0.74 -7.29 19.90
N GLU A 67 1.18 -6.21 20.53
CA GLU A 67 0.63 -4.88 20.29
C GLU A 67 1.36 -4.26 19.11
N VAL A 68 0.59 -3.80 18.12
CA VAL A 68 1.11 -3.19 16.90
C VAL A 68 0.74 -1.70 16.92
N PRO A 69 1.69 -0.79 17.21
CA PRO A 69 1.44 0.65 17.16
C PRO A 69 0.97 1.12 15.78
N LEU A 70 0.39 2.32 15.72
CA LEU A 70 0.03 2.96 14.46
C LEU A 70 1.27 3.09 13.56
N PHE A 71 1.10 2.80 12.27
CA PHE A 71 2.15 2.78 11.24
C PHE A 71 3.31 1.80 11.50
N SER A 72 3.13 0.89 12.47
CA SER A 72 4.06 -0.19 12.74
C SER A 72 3.65 -1.47 12.01
N PHE A 73 4.51 -2.48 12.11
CA PHE A 73 4.37 -3.73 11.39
C PHE A 73 4.88 -4.92 12.20
N ILE A 74 4.50 -6.11 11.77
CA ILE A 74 5.10 -7.39 12.18
C ILE A 74 5.61 -8.09 10.93
N LYS A 75 6.85 -8.60 10.97
CA LYS A 75 7.36 -9.51 9.95
C LYS A 75 6.94 -10.93 10.30
N LEU A 76 6.30 -11.63 9.37
CA LEU A 76 5.84 -12.99 9.62
C LEU A 76 7.00 -13.96 9.83
N GLU A 77 8.18 -13.72 9.24
CA GLU A 77 9.35 -14.58 9.42
C GLU A 77 9.84 -14.64 10.87
N ASP A 78 9.60 -13.60 11.67
CA ASP A 78 9.98 -13.55 13.10
C ASP A 78 9.14 -14.50 13.96
N HIS A 79 7.97 -14.89 13.46
CA HIS A 79 6.99 -15.73 14.17
C HIS A 79 6.79 -17.11 13.50
N PHE A 80 7.08 -17.22 12.21
CA PHE A 80 6.82 -18.41 11.40
C PHE A 80 8.00 -18.72 10.46
N LYS A 81 8.67 -19.85 10.70
CA LYS A 81 9.92 -20.25 10.01
C LYS A 81 9.90 -20.15 8.48
N TYR A 82 8.76 -20.44 7.83
CA TYR A 82 8.63 -20.49 6.38
C TYR A 82 7.62 -19.50 5.80
N LYS A 83 7.12 -18.55 6.60
CA LYS A 83 6.18 -17.53 6.10
C LYS A 83 6.91 -16.22 5.91
N LYS A 84 6.78 -15.68 4.71
CA LYS A 84 7.19 -14.32 4.36
C LYS A 84 5.94 -13.48 4.20
N GLY A 85 5.99 -12.25 4.70
CA GLY A 85 4.87 -11.31 4.62
C GLY A 85 4.82 -10.38 5.82
N TYR A 86 3.95 -9.39 5.74
CA TYR A 86 3.86 -8.35 6.75
C TYR A 86 2.42 -8.26 7.26
N ILE A 87 2.28 -8.00 8.55
CA ILE A 87 1.04 -7.47 9.11
C ILE A 87 1.32 -5.98 9.34
N LEU A 88 0.56 -5.11 8.67
CA LEU A 88 0.71 -3.66 8.77
C LEU A 88 -0.46 -3.09 9.58
N ASN A 89 -0.16 -2.19 10.52
CA ASN A 89 -1.20 -1.37 11.16
C ASN A 89 -1.25 0.00 10.48
N THR A 90 -2.19 0.16 9.55
CA THR A 90 -2.40 1.41 8.79
C THR A 90 -3.33 2.41 9.52
N GLY A 91 -3.85 2.04 10.69
CA GLY A 91 -4.70 2.87 11.55
C GLY A 91 -6.18 2.98 11.15
N GLY A 92 -6.49 2.89 9.85
CA GLY A 92 -7.84 3.08 9.30
C GLY A 92 -8.53 1.78 8.88
N ASN A 93 -9.75 1.92 8.37
CA ASN A 93 -10.44 0.83 7.69
C ASN A 93 -9.98 0.78 6.23
N ILE A 94 -9.52 -0.38 5.74
CA ILE A 94 -8.94 -0.54 4.40
C ILE A 94 -10.02 -1.01 3.44
N TRP A 95 -10.30 -0.19 2.41
CA TRP A 95 -11.28 -0.47 1.35
C TRP A 95 -10.63 -0.44 -0.04
N GLY A 96 -9.61 0.40 -0.22
CA GLY A 96 -8.77 0.44 -1.41
C GLY A 96 -7.39 -0.12 -1.12
N LEU A 97 -6.95 -1.07 -1.95
CA LEU A 97 -5.61 -1.65 -1.87
C LEU A 97 -5.14 -2.02 -3.28
N ASP A 98 -3.99 -1.50 -3.69
CA ASP A 98 -3.40 -1.87 -4.97
C ASP A 98 -1.88 -1.70 -4.99
N PHE A 99 -1.19 -2.65 -5.64
CA PHE A 99 0.25 -2.54 -5.85
C PHE A 99 0.53 -1.58 -7.00
N VAL A 100 1.53 -0.72 -6.83
CA VAL A 100 1.94 0.17 -7.91
C VAL A 100 2.47 -0.69 -9.06
N PRO A 101 1.90 -0.61 -10.28
CA PRO A 101 2.40 -1.32 -11.44
C PRO A 101 3.86 -0.95 -11.62
N LYS A 102 4.76 -1.90 -11.82
CA LYS A 102 6.18 -1.60 -11.94
C LYS A 102 6.73 -2.11 -13.26
N VAL A 103 7.35 -1.22 -14.03
CA VAL A 103 8.12 -1.61 -15.21
C VAL A 103 9.52 -2.01 -14.76
N ALA A 104 9.98 -3.17 -15.20
CA ALA A 104 11.34 -3.63 -14.92
C ALA A 104 12.34 -2.69 -15.60
N SER A 105 12.93 -1.77 -14.84
CA SER A 105 14.04 -0.92 -15.32
C SER A 105 15.38 -1.38 -14.76
N GLN A 106 16.47 -1.07 -15.46
CA GLN A 106 17.83 -1.41 -15.00
C GLN A 106 18.20 -0.72 -13.68
N GLN A 107 17.55 0.40 -13.36
CA GLN A 107 17.84 1.22 -12.19
C GLN A 107 16.97 0.88 -10.97
N SER A 108 15.89 0.10 -11.15
CA SER A 108 14.97 -0.24 -10.05
C SER A 108 15.30 -1.60 -9.43
N ASP A 109 15.35 -1.69 -8.09
CA ASP A 109 15.52 -2.97 -7.38
C ASP A 109 14.27 -3.84 -7.62
N PRO A 110 14.34 -4.98 -8.34
CA PRO A 110 13.17 -5.77 -8.72
C PRO A 110 12.33 -6.25 -7.54
N LEU A 111 12.93 -6.37 -6.35
CA LEU A 111 12.24 -6.81 -5.14
C LEU A 111 11.51 -5.67 -4.42
N THR A 112 11.85 -4.42 -4.71
CA THR A 112 11.15 -3.27 -4.16
C THR A 112 9.81 -3.10 -4.88
N GLN A 113 8.74 -3.18 -4.11
CA GLN A 113 7.35 -3.02 -4.52
C GLN A 113 6.75 -1.91 -3.67
N TYR A 114 5.75 -1.22 -4.22
CA TYR A 114 5.02 -0.18 -3.51
C TYR A 114 3.56 -0.59 -3.41
N LEU A 115 2.96 -0.40 -2.24
CA LEU A 115 1.59 -0.75 -1.95
C LEU A 115 0.83 0.50 -1.55
N ALA A 116 -0.23 0.81 -2.28
CA ALA A 116 -1.13 1.89 -1.95
C ALA A 116 -2.28 1.37 -1.08
N VAL A 117 -2.57 2.08 0.01
CA VAL A 117 -3.61 1.72 0.97
C VAL A 117 -4.50 2.93 1.21
N GLY A 118 -5.81 2.72 1.17
CA GLY A 118 -6.81 3.75 1.39
C GLY A 118 -8.11 3.20 1.97
N GLY A 119 -8.90 4.10 2.53
CA GLY A 119 -10.24 3.78 3.02
C GLY A 119 -10.80 4.87 3.91
N TYR A 120 -11.36 4.48 5.05
CA TYR A 120 -11.77 5.42 6.09
C TYR A 120 -10.59 5.70 7.03
N ARG A 121 -10.46 6.95 7.49
CA ARG A 121 -9.45 7.30 8.51
C ARG A 121 -9.80 6.69 9.87
N GLY A 122 -11.08 6.38 10.13
CA GLY A 122 -11.57 5.70 11.33
C GLY A 122 -12.15 4.30 11.07
N ALA A 123 -12.61 3.64 12.14
CA ALA A 123 -13.28 2.34 12.08
C ALA A 123 -14.81 2.51 12.23
N ALA A 124 -15.42 1.84 13.21
CA ALA A 124 -16.87 1.77 13.40
C ALA A 124 -17.56 3.14 13.50
N GLU A 125 -16.89 4.08 14.17
CA GLU A 125 -17.31 5.46 14.39
C GLU A 125 -17.49 6.30 13.11
N GLU A 126 -16.93 5.87 11.97
CA GLU A 126 -17.13 6.53 10.67
C GLU A 126 -18.04 5.75 9.72
N HIS A 127 -18.74 4.72 10.24
CA HIS A 127 -19.76 4.02 9.47
C HIS A 127 -20.91 4.96 9.18
N MET A 128 -20.94 5.43 7.94
CA MET A 128 -22.13 6.08 7.43
C MET A 128 -23.16 5.05 6.98
N SER A 129 -24.42 5.34 7.24
CA SER A 129 -25.53 4.57 6.69
C SER A 129 -25.55 4.70 5.16
N MET A 130 -26.12 3.71 4.46
CA MET A 130 -26.16 3.67 2.98
C MET A 130 -26.83 4.90 2.34
N ASP A 131 -27.62 5.65 3.12
CA ASP A 131 -28.40 6.82 2.68
C ASP A 131 -27.72 8.16 2.99
N GLU A 132 -26.56 8.16 3.65
CA GLU A 132 -25.82 9.38 3.97
C GLU A 132 -24.83 9.76 2.85
N VAL A 133 -24.80 11.04 2.49
CA VAL A 133 -23.88 11.57 1.48
C VAL A 133 -22.56 11.96 2.15
N GLN A 134 -21.44 11.39 1.70
CA GLN A 134 -20.13 11.74 2.25
C GLN A 134 -19.81 13.19 1.88
N PRO A 135 -19.41 14.03 2.85
CA PRO A 135 -19.10 15.42 2.54
C PRO A 135 -17.77 15.49 1.79
N THR A 136 -17.86 15.57 0.46
CA THR A 136 -16.71 15.81 -0.42
C THR A 136 -16.25 17.25 -0.26
N GLY A 137 -14.94 17.48 -0.18
CA GLY A 137 -14.33 18.81 0.01
C GLY A 137 -14.09 19.21 1.46
N THR A 138 -14.59 18.46 2.44
CA THR A 138 -14.34 18.73 3.86
C THR A 138 -13.79 17.53 4.62
N TYR A 139 -13.95 16.32 4.09
CA TYR A 139 -13.43 15.12 4.73
C TYR A 139 -11.96 14.94 4.37
N LYS A 140 -11.11 15.17 5.37
CA LYS A 140 -9.65 15.05 5.29
C LYS A 140 -9.25 13.60 5.41
N ASN A 141 -8.54 13.10 4.40
CA ASN A 141 -8.10 11.71 4.33
C ASN A 141 -6.76 11.56 3.61
N CYS A 142 -6.14 10.40 3.70
CA CYS A 142 -4.90 10.13 2.98
C CYS A 142 -4.85 8.76 2.32
N ILE A 143 -4.10 8.71 1.21
CA ILE A 143 -3.62 7.45 0.61
C ILE A 143 -2.21 7.22 1.15
N GLN A 144 -1.97 6.06 1.76
CA GLN A 144 -0.68 5.67 2.30
C GLN A 144 0.06 4.82 1.26
N ILE A 145 1.32 5.17 0.96
CA ILE A 145 2.19 4.42 0.05
C ILE A 145 3.29 3.74 0.86
N TYR A 146 3.21 2.42 0.95
CA TYR A 146 4.18 1.58 1.64
C TYR A 146 5.22 1.02 0.67
N LYS A 147 6.49 1.24 0.97
CA LYS A 147 7.62 0.60 0.29
C LYS A 147 7.95 -0.72 0.97
N LEU A 148 7.94 -1.79 0.17
CA LEU A 148 8.11 -3.16 0.62
C LEU A 148 9.20 -3.84 -0.20
N LYS A 149 10.11 -4.59 0.45
CA LYS A 149 11.02 -5.48 -0.27
C LYS A 149 10.49 -6.90 -0.21
N LEU A 150 9.86 -7.35 -1.29
CA LEU A 150 9.17 -8.64 -1.35
C LEU A 150 10.06 -9.71 -1.97
N SER A 151 10.34 -10.77 -1.21
CA SER A 151 11.07 -11.95 -1.69
C SER A 151 10.68 -13.19 -0.89
N ALA A 152 10.48 -14.31 -1.57
CA ALA A 152 10.33 -15.61 -0.91
C ALA A 152 11.67 -16.16 -0.39
N LYS A 153 12.79 -15.75 -1.02
CA LYS A 153 14.12 -16.36 -0.82
C LYS A 153 15.01 -15.54 0.13
N GLN A 154 14.80 -14.23 0.22
CA GLN A 154 15.59 -13.34 1.06
C GLN A 154 14.93 -13.14 2.43
N ALA A 155 15.72 -12.69 3.41
CA ALA A 155 15.19 -12.22 4.68
C ALA A 155 14.32 -10.97 4.47
N GLN A 156 13.27 -10.81 5.26
CA GLN A 156 12.39 -9.66 5.15
C GLN A 156 13.10 -8.41 5.69
N THR A 157 13.06 -7.34 4.90
CA THR A 157 13.42 -6.02 5.39
C THR A 157 12.20 -5.34 5.98
N ASP A 158 12.43 -4.33 6.80
CA ASP A 158 11.35 -3.55 7.39
C ASP A 158 10.61 -2.75 6.30
N PRO A 159 9.27 -2.79 6.28
CA PRO A 159 8.48 -1.95 5.40
C PRO A 159 8.53 -0.49 5.87
N VAL A 160 8.42 0.44 4.93
CA VAL A 160 8.45 1.88 5.21
C VAL A 160 7.19 2.52 4.67
N LEU A 161 6.50 3.32 5.49
CA LEU A 161 5.50 4.27 4.98
C LEU A 161 6.28 5.41 4.31
N GLU A 162 6.38 5.37 2.99
CA GLU A 162 7.26 6.27 2.24
C GLU A 162 6.58 7.62 1.98
N ILE A 163 5.29 7.60 1.63
CA ILE A 163 4.52 8.79 1.25
C ILE A 163 3.09 8.67 1.79
N CYS A 164 2.52 9.79 2.22
CA CYS A 164 1.08 9.97 2.43
C CYS A 164 0.58 11.04 1.46
N ILE A 165 -0.34 10.68 0.57
CA ILE A 165 -1.02 11.63 -0.32
C ILE A 165 -2.25 12.15 0.40
N LEU A 166 -2.27 13.44 0.73
CA LEU A 166 -3.35 14.07 1.47
C LEU A 166 -4.43 14.57 0.51
N HIS A 167 -5.70 14.39 0.87
CA HIS A 167 -6.81 14.86 0.04
C HIS A 167 -8.07 15.18 0.84
N ASP A 168 -8.91 16.05 0.27
CA ASP A 168 -10.23 16.40 0.79
C ASP A 168 -11.37 15.71 -0.01
N PHE A 169 -11.04 14.70 -0.83
CA PHE A 169 -12.00 14.02 -1.74
C PHE A 169 -12.93 13.00 -1.06
N GLY A 170 -12.95 12.91 0.27
CA GLY A 170 -13.80 11.96 0.97
C GLY A 170 -13.16 10.60 1.22
N VAL A 171 -14.01 9.60 1.37
CA VAL A 171 -13.63 8.21 1.66
C VAL A 171 -13.18 7.52 0.37
N ILE A 172 -12.17 6.68 0.47
CA ILE A 172 -11.68 5.85 -0.64
C ILE A 172 -12.42 4.50 -0.60
N TYR A 173 -13.32 4.25 -1.54
CA TYR A 173 -14.06 2.98 -1.60
C TYR A 173 -13.34 1.88 -2.39
N ASP A 174 -12.54 2.29 -3.36
CA ASP A 174 -11.62 1.44 -4.13
C ASP A 174 -10.43 2.30 -4.54
N LEU A 175 -9.31 1.64 -4.80
CA LEU A 175 -8.09 2.25 -5.28
C LEU A 175 -7.53 1.37 -6.39
N LYS A 176 -7.24 1.99 -7.53
CA LYS A 176 -6.58 1.34 -8.66
C LYS A 176 -5.54 2.28 -9.23
N TRP A 177 -4.38 1.75 -9.53
CA TRP A 177 -3.39 2.51 -10.27
C TRP A 177 -3.84 2.67 -11.72
N CYS A 178 -3.70 3.88 -12.25
CA CYS A 178 -3.86 4.11 -13.67
C CYS A 178 -2.78 3.28 -14.40
N PRO A 179 -3.13 2.51 -15.45
CA PRO A 179 -2.16 1.84 -16.33
C PRO A 179 -1.52 2.88 -17.27
N TYR A 180 -0.95 3.92 -16.65
CA TYR A 180 -0.23 5.00 -17.30
C TYR A 180 1.02 4.46 -18.01
N GLY A 181 1.68 5.27 -18.84
CA GLY A 181 3.04 5.03 -19.36
C GLY A 181 4.04 4.92 -18.23
N ALA A 182 3.96 3.81 -17.51
CA ALA A 182 4.50 3.60 -16.19
C ALA A 182 6.01 3.81 -16.27
N TYR A 183 6.46 4.94 -15.72
CA TYR A 183 7.87 5.30 -15.60
C TYR A 183 8.56 5.51 -16.93
N GLU A 184 8.16 6.55 -17.67
CA GLU A 184 9.09 7.18 -18.61
C GLU A 184 10.40 7.49 -17.86
N GLU A 185 11.39 6.61 -17.98
CA GLU A 185 12.77 7.06 -17.87
C GLU A 185 12.83 8.20 -18.88
N LEU A 186 13.15 9.41 -18.43
CA LEU A 186 13.55 10.46 -19.35
C LEU A 186 14.59 9.80 -20.24
N ALA A 187 14.20 9.43 -21.47
CA ALA A 187 15.13 8.92 -22.44
C ALA A 187 16.17 10.02 -22.49
N GLU A 188 17.36 9.76 -21.92
CA GLU A 188 18.45 10.72 -21.91
C GLU A 188 18.46 11.32 -23.30
N MET A 189 18.33 12.66 -23.36
CA MET A 189 18.29 13.41 -24.60
C MET A 189 19.26 12.74 -25.56
N ARG A 190 18.72 12.06 -26.59
CA ARG A 190 19.52 11.57 -27.71
C ARG A 190 20.17 12.82 -28.29
N ARG A 191 21.41 13.09 -27.88
CA ARG A 191 22.33 14.04 -28.49
C ARG A 191 23.38 13.23 -29.23
#